data_AF-A0A947Z1W0-F1
#
_entry.id   AF-A0A947Z1W0-F1
#
_cell.length_a   1.000
_cell.length_b   1.000
_cell.length_c   1.000
_cell.angle_alpha   90.00
_cell.angle_beta   90.00
_cell.angle_gamma   90.00
#
_symmetry.space_group_name_H-M   'P 1'
#
loop_
_entity.id
_entity.type
_entity.pdbx_description
1 polymer ?
#
loop_
_entity_poly.entity_id
_entity_poly.type
_entity_poly.pdbx_seq_one_letter_code
_entity_poly.pdbx_strand_id
1 'polypeptide(L)'
;VDEVLAKTRVKYAEYGIDEQPYVVVKADAGTYGMGIMTVKDASEVVGLNRKQRNKMSVVKEGLQVSDVIIQEGVHTFESIEDAVAEPVVYMIDRYVVGGFYRVHTGRGRDENLNAPGMHFVPLAFETPCNTPDCSDRPDAAMNRFYAYGVIGRLAALAASQELEATASVELAA
;
A
#
# COMPACT_ATOMS: atom_id res chain seq x y z
N VAL A 1 -4.47 0.97 17.69
CA VAL A 1 -5.26 1.78 16.74
C VAL A 1 -5.21 3.25 17.12
N ASP A 2 -5.66 3.63 18.33
CA ASP A 2 -5.66 5.03 18.79
C ASP A 2 -4.31 5.72 18.68
N GLU A 3 -3.23 5.03 19.05
CA GLU A 3 -1.88 5.61 18.98
C GLU A 3 -1.49 6.01 17.55
N VAL A 4 -1.77 5.15 16.56
CA VAL A 4 -1.45 5.43 15.15
C VAL A 4 -2.32 6.58 14.66
N LEU A 5 -3.63 6.55 14.91
CA LEU A 5 -4.54 7.63 14.54
C LEU A 5 -4.13 8.97 15.15
N ALA A 6 -3.71 8.98 16.43
CA ALA A 6 -3.26 10.19 17.11
C ALA A 6 -1.99 10.76 16.46
N LYS A 7 -0.99 9.91 16.14
CA LYS A 7 0.23 10.32 15.44
C LYS A 7 -0.08 10.88 14.04
N THR A 8 -0.96 10.22 13.30
CA THR A 8 -1.38 10.68 11.96
C THR A 8 -2.12 12.02 12.04
N ARG A 9 -3.03 12.22 13.00
CA ARG A 9 -3.71 13.52 13.22
C ARG A 9 -2.74 14.68 13.46
N VAL A 10 -1.67 14.45 14.21
CA VAL A 10 -0.63 15.47 14.44
C VAL A 10 0.04 15.86 13.11
N LYS A 11 0.39 14.89 12.27
CA LYS A 11 0.98 15.16 10.95
C LYS A 11 0.00 15.81 9.98
N TYR A 12 -1.27 15.41 10.02
CA TYR A 12 -2.29 16.02 9.17
C TYR A 12 -2.49 17.50 9.54
N ALA A 13 -2.55 17.81 10.83
CA ALA A 13 -2.61 19.20 11.30
C ALA A 13 -1.36 20.01 10.92
N GLU A 14 -0.17 19.40 10.99
CA GLU A 14 1.10 20.03 10.59
C GLU A 14 1.12 20.42 9.10
N TYR A 15 0.55 19.59 8.24
CA TYR A 15 0.55 19.80 6.78
C TYR A 15 -0.76 20.40 6.23
N GLY A 16 -1.74 20.71 7.09
CA GLY A 16 -3.03 21.26 6.68
C GLY A 16 -3.88 20.27 5.86
N ILE A 17 -3.85 18.99 6.22
CA ILE A 17 -4.61 17.92 5.57
C ILE A 17 -5.96 17.79 6.29
N ASP A 18 -7.05 18.01 5.57
CA ASP A 18 -8.42 17.99 6.10
C ASP A 18 -9.08 16.61 6.03
N GLU A 19 -8.48 15.66 5.31
CA GLU A 19 -8.99 14.30 5.20
C GLU A 19 -8.99 13.56 6.54
N GLN A 20 -9.96 12.68 6.71
CA GLN A 20 -10.05 11.85 7.91
C GLN A 20 -8.91 10.82 7.93
N PRO A 21 -8.09 10.79 9.00
CA PRO A 21 -7.12 9.73 9.20
C PRO A 21 -7.79 8.37 9.33
N TYR A 22 -7.14 7.34 8.82
CA TYR A 22 -7.57 5.96 9.00
C TYR A 22 -6.36 5.06 9.17
N VAL A 23 -6.59 3.84 9.65
CA VAL A 23 -5.59 2.78 9.74
C VAL A 23 -6.05 1.56 8.96
N VAL A 24 -5.07 0.82 8.46
CA VAL A 24 -5.26 -0.51 7.89
C VAL A 24 -4.82 -1.53 8.92
N VAL A 25 -5.75 -2.36 9.36
CA VAL A 25 -5.49 -3.50 10.24
C VAL A 25 -5.34 -4.75 9.37
N LYS A 26 -4.20 -5.41 9.50
CA LYS A 26 -3.83 -6.62 8.75
C LYS A 26 -3.68 -7.76 9.75
N ALA A 27 -4.62 -8.69 9.74
CA ALA A 27 -4.51 -9.96 10.45
C ALA A 27 -3.77 -10.95 9.55
N ASP A 28 -2.58 -11.34 9.99
CA ASP A 28 -1.71 -12.26 9.27
C ASP A 28 -1.82 -13.68 9.83
N ALA A 29 -1.86 -14.65 8.93
CA ALA A 29 -1.76 -16.08 9.25
C ALA A 29 -0.76 -16.79 8.32
N GLY A 30 0.23 -16.05 7.79
CA GLY A 30 1.26 -16.57 6.92
C GLY A 30 0.74 -16.91 5.52
N THR A 31 1.10 -18.10 5.00
CA THR A 31 0.89 -18.50 3.60
C THR A 31 -0.57 -18.62 3.15
N TYR A 32 -1.52 -18.51 4.08
CA TYR A 32 -2.95 -18.76 3.83
C TYR A 32 -3.81 -17.49 3.72
N GLY A 33 -3.16 -16.33 3.73
CA GLY A 33 -3.73 -15.04 3.36
C GLY A 33 -3.79 -14.05 4.52
N MET A 34 -4.28 -12.84 4.20
CA MET A 34 -4.29 -11.72 5.13
C MET A 34 -5.69 -11.12 5.21
N GLY A 35 -6.25 -11.06 6.42
CA GLY A 35 -7.49 -10.36 6.71
C GLY A 35 -7.22 -8.86 6.78
N ILE A 36 -7.67 -8.09 5.79
CA ILE A 36 -7.44 -6.63 5.76
C ILE A 36 -8.74 -5.88 6.09
N MET A 37 -8.68 -4.92 7.00
CA MET A 37 -9.78 -3.98 7.26
C MET A 37 -9.27 -2.54 7.44
N THR A 38 -10.09 -1.58 7.00
CA THR A 38 -9.88 -0.16 7.20
C THR A 38 -10.66 0.29 8.43
N VAL A 39 -10.06 1.11 9.29
CA VAL A 39 -10.65 1.61 10.53
C VAL A 39 -10.36 3.08 10.71
N LYS A 40 -11.36 3.88 11.09
CA LYS A 40 -11.25 5.31 11.35
C LYS A 40 -11.36 5.66 12.84
N ASP A 41 -11.92 4.75 13.63
CA ASP A 41 -12.03 4.87 15.09
C ASP A 41 -11.76 3.53 15.80
N ALA A 42 -11.07 3.54 16.95
CA ALA A 42 -10.75 2.31 17.67
C ALA A 42 -11.98 1.52 18.16
N SER A 43 -13.14 2.16 18.31
CA SER A 43 -14.38 1.42 18.64
C SER A 43 -14.79 0.42 17.56
N GLU A 44 -14.40 0.63 16.30
CA GLU A 44 -14.74 -0.26 15.18
C GLU A 44 -14.09 -1.65 15.30
N VAL A 45 -12.93 -1.75 15.98
CA VAL A 45 -12.27 -3.05 16.22
C VAL A 45 -12.85 -3.80 17.43
N VAL A 46 -13.58 -3.10 18.31
CA VAL A 46 -14.29 -3.73 19.43
C VAL A 46 -15.65 -4.25 18.98
N GLY A 47 -16.33 -3.51 18.09
CA GLY A 47 -17.68 -3.80 17.61
C GLY A 47 -17.79 -4.73 16.40
N LEU A 48 -16.80 -5.57 16.12
CA LEU A 48 -16.77 -6.38 14.88
C LEU A 48 -17.99 -7.29 14.78
N ASN A 49 -18.73 -7.21 13.67
CA ASN A 49 -19.83 -8.11 13.37
C ASN A 49 -19.33 -9.52 12.99
N ARG A 50 -20.24 -10.50 12.87
CA ARG A 50 -19.87 -11.90 12.56
C ARG A 50 -19.05 -12.03 11.27
N LYS A 51 -19.38 -11.27 10.22
CA LYS A 51 -18.67 -11.32 8.93
C LYS A 51 -17.25 -10.74 9.07
N GLN A 52 -17.10 -9.64 9.78
CA GLN A 52 -15.80 -9.03 10.07
C GLN A 52 -14.95 -9.93 10.95
N ARG A 53 -15.51 -10.50 12.03
CA ARG A 53 -14.80 -11.49 12.86
C ARG A 53 -14.31 -12.64 12.01
N ASN A 54 -15.15 -13.25 11.18
CA ASN A 54 -14.73 -14.35 10.30
C ASN A 54 -13.55 -13.95 9.40
N LYS A 55 -13.59 -12.75 8.81
CA LYS A 55 -12.49 -12.22 7.98
C LYS A 55 -11.20 -12.01 8.77
N MET A 56 -11.30 -11.69 10.06
CA MET A 56 -10.17 -11.31 10.93
C MET A 56 -9.72 -12.43 11.90
N SER A 57 -10.37 -13.59 11.91
CA SER A 57 -10.08 -14.68 12.87
C SER A 57 -9.67 -15.99 12.21
N VAL A 58 -10.11 -16.22 10.96
CA VAL A 58 -9.83 -17.44 10.22
C VAL A 58 -9.51 -17.07 8.79
N VAL A 59 -8.28 -17.37 8.36
CA VAL A 59 -7.87 -17.21 6.97
C VAL A 59 -8.13 -18.52 6.21
N LYS A 60 -7.65 -18.69 4.96
CA LYS A 60 -7.91 -19.94 4.22
C LYS A 60 -7.48 -21.15 5.09
N GLU A 61 -8.27 -22.22 5.05
CA GLU A 61 -7.99 -23.50 5.73
C GLU A 61 -8.11 -23.54 7.26
N GLY A 62 -8.71 -22.54 7.92
CA GLY A 62 -9.03 -22.68 9.36
C GLY A 62 -7.89 -22.26 10.31
N LEU A 63 -6.79 -21.73 9.77
CA LEU A 63 -5.64 -21.29 10.55
C LEU A 63 -5.97 -20.05 11.37
N GLN A 64 -5.48 -20.06 12.61
CA GLN A 64 -5.61 -18.94 13.53
C GLN A 64 -4.61 -17.84 13.17
N VAL A 65 -5.06 -16.61 13.30
CA VAL A 65 -4.23 -15.41 13.16
C VAL A 65 -3.17 -15.42 14.25
N SER A 66 -1.89 -15.34 13.87
CA SER A 66 -0.76 -15.28 14.80
C SER A 66 -0.38 -13.84 15.13
N ASP A 67 -0.49 -12.95 14.14
CA ASP A 67 0.04 -11.60 14.22
C ASP A 67 -0.94 -10.58 13.64
N VAL A 68 -0.90 -9.36 14.17
CA VAL A 68 -1.71 -8.24 13.70
C VAL A 68 -0.81 -7.03 13.49
N ILE A 69 -0.84 -6.49 12.28
CA ILE A 69 -0.15 -5.26 11.92
C ILE A 69 -1.18 -4.13 11.85
N ILE A 70 -0.86 -3.01 12.50
CA ILE A 70 -1.65 -1.77 12.43
C ILE A 70 -0.79 -0.74 11.71
N GLN A 71 -1.25 -0.31 10.53
CA GLN A 71 -0.52 0.62 9.70
C GLN A 71 -1.36 1.87 9.44
N GLU A 72 -0.71 3.04 9.37
CA GLU A 72 -1.34 4.25 8.85
C GLU A 72 -1.92 4.00 7.45
N GLY A 73 -3.13 4.50 7.22
CA GLY A 73 -3.75 4.54 5.91
C GLY A 73 -3.26 5.73 5.09
N VAL A 74 -2.88 5.48 3.84
CA VAL A 74 -2.46 6.52 2.89
C VAL A 74 -3.54 6.64 1.81
N HIS A 75 -4.18 7.80 1.74
CA HIS A 75 -5.18 8.10 0.72
C HIS A 75 -4.54 8.12 -0.67
N THR A 76 -5.24 7.57 -1.66
CA THR A 76 -4.93 7.85 -3.07
C THR A 76 -5.88 8.91 -3.64
N PHE A 77 -5.31 9.90 -4.31
CA PHE A 77 -6.07 10.93 -5.02
C PHE A 77 -5.88 10.85 -6.53
N GLU A 78 -5.05 9.93 -7.02
CA GLU A 78 -4.91 9.69 -8.44
C GLU A 78 -6.19 9.09 -9.01
N SER A 79 -6.54 9.52 -10.21
CA SER A 79 -7.72 9.01 -10.92
C SER A 79 -7.44 8.85 -12.40
N ILE A 80 -8.07 7.83 -12.98
CA ILE A 80 -8.10 7.57 -14.41
C ILE A 80 -9.55 7.42 -14.79
N GLU A 81 -10.03 8.26 -15.72
CA GLU A 81 -11.44 8.27 -16.14
C GLU A 81 -12.41 8.34 -14.94
N ASP A 82 -12.13 9.26 -14.00
CA ASP A 82 -12.88 9.47 -12.75
C ASP A 82 -12.89 8.30 -11.76
N ALA A 83 -12.19 7.20 -12.06
CA ALA A 83 -12.02 6.07 -11.16
C ALA A 83 -10.73 6.18 -10.36
N VAL A 84 -10.77 5.77 -9.09
CA VAL A 84 -9.60 5.80 -8.20
C VAL A 84 -8.51 4.88 -8.75
N ALA A 85 -7.28 5.39 -8.79
CA ALA A 85 -6.12 4.68 -9.32
C ALA A 85 -4.96 4.68 -8.31
N GLU A 86 -4.18 3.60 -8.27
CA GLU A 86 -2.92 3.56 -7.54
C GLU A 86 -1.80 2.99 -8.43
N PRO A 87 -0.60 3.60 -8.46
CA PRO A 87 0.49 3.15 -9.30
C PRO A 87 1.15 1.89 -8.71
N VAL A 88 1.51 0.95 -9.60
CA VAL A 88 2.29 -0.25 -9.30
C VAL A 88 3.59 -0.18 -10.10
N VAL A 89 4.73 -0.21 -9.41
CA VAL A 89 6.06 -0.15 -10.03
C VAL A 89 6.67 -1.56 -10.06
N TYR A 90 7.12 -1.98 -11.24
CA TYR A 90 7.83 -3.25 -11.46
C TYR A 90 9.33 -3.04 -11.55
N MET A 91 10.07 -3.94 -10.90
CA MET A 91 11.53 -3.97 -10.91
C MET A 91 12.05 -5.37 -11.26
N ILE A 92 13.20 -5.39 -11.94
CA ILE A 92 14.01 -6.59 -12.15
C ILE A 92 15.42 -6.25 -11.67
N ASP A 93 15.99 -7.08 -10.78
CA ASP A 93 17.19 -6.72 -10.01
C ASP A 93 16.95 -5.38 -9.28
N ARG A 94 17.83 -4.40 -9.46
CA ARG A 94 17.70 -3.04 -8.90
C ARG A 94 17.09 -2.02 -9.85
N TYR A 95 16.64 -2.44 -11.02
CA TYR A 95 16.20 -1.55 -12.09
C TYR A 95 14.68 -1.49 -12.19
N VAL A 96 14.14 -0.27 -12.28
CA VAL A 96 12.74 -0.03 -12.60
C VAL A 96 12.52 -0.31 -14.08
N VAL A 97 11.64 -1.25 -14.40
CA VAL A 97 11.39 -1.72 -15.78
C VAL A 97 10.03 -1.30 -16.32
N GLY A 98 9.13 -0.85 -15.47
CA GLY A 98 7.78 -0.52 -15.89
C GLY A 98 6.79 -0.52 -14.73
N GLY A 99 5.51 -0.62 -15.07
CA GLY A 99 4.42 -0.56 -14.10
C GLY A 99 3.05 -0.44 -14.74
N PHE A 100 2.03 -0.34 -13.91
CA PHE A 100 0.66 -0.06 -14.32
C PHE A 100 -0.09 0.65 -13.21
N TYR A 101 -1.18 1.33 -13.55
CA TYR A 101 -2.17 1.75 -12.58
C TYR A 101 -3.15 0.62 -12.31
N ARG A 102 -3.41 0.34 -11.03
CA ARG A 102 -4.58 -0.42 -10.63
C ARG A 102 -5.73 0.55 -10.47
N VAL A 103 -6.79 0.34 -11.24
CA VAL A 103 -7.95 1.23 -11.29
C VAL A 103 -9.17 0.49 -10.77
N HIS A 104 -9.98 1.16 -9.95
CA HIS A 104 -11.22 0.58 -9.42
C HIS A 104 -12.36 1.59 -9.42
N THR A 105 -13.41 1.30 -10.19
CA THR A 105 -14.57 2.20 -10.38
C THR A 105 -15.54 2.21 -9.19
N GLY A 106 -15.62 1.10 -8.45
CA GLY A 106 -16.52 0.94 -7.30
C GLY A 106 -15.88 1.07 -5.91
N ARG A 107 -14.69 1.68 -5.79
CA ARG A 107 -13.97 1.81 -4.51
C ARG A 107 -13.57 3.26 -4.25
N GLY A 108 -13.60 3.65 -2.98
CA GLY A 108 -13.14 4.95 -2.49
C GLY A 108 -11.62 5.05 -2.32
N ARG A 109 -11.17 6.26 -2.02
CA ARG A 109 -9.75 6.65 -1.86
C ARG A 109 -9.07 6.06 -0.62
N ASP A 110 -9.87 5.63 0.35
CA ASP A 110 -9.49 5.01 1.62
C ASP A 110 -9.78 3.50 1.65
N GLU A 111 -10.15 2.91 0.51
CA GLU A 111 -10.44 1.49 0.37
C GLU A 111 -9.34 0.73 -0.36
N ASN A 112 -9.23 -0.56 -0.06
CA ASN A 112 -8.33 -1.45 -0.79
C ASN A 112 -8.84 -1.67 -2.22
N LEU A 113 -8.08 -1.19 -3.22
CA LEU A 113 -8.42 -1.39 -4.63
C LEU A 113 -8.06 -2.79 -5.13
N ASN A 114 -7.32 -3.60 -4.35
CA ASN A 114 -7.12 -5.03 -4.61
C ASN A 114 -8.37 -5.84 -4.26
N ALA A 115 -9.43 -5.65 -5.04
CA ALA A 115 -10.73 -6.25 -4.86
C ALA A 115 -11.37 -6.62 -6.21
N PRO A 116 -12.34 -7.55 -6.26
CA PRO A 116 -13.06 -7.88 -7.49
C PRO A 116 -13.68 -6.63 -8.13
N GLY A 117 -13.47 -6.46 -9.44
CA GLY A 117 -13.90 -5.28 -10.20
C GLY A 117 -12.76 -4.31 -10.54
N MET A 118 -11.57 -4.49 -9.96
CA MET A 118 -10.37 -3.78 -10.40
C MET A 118 -9.95 -4.18 -11.82
N HIS A 119 -9.32 -3.24 -12.52
CA HIS A 119 -8.65 -3.47 -13.81
C HIS A 119 -7.32 -2.72 -13.84
N PHE A 120 -6.52 -2.96 -14.88
CA PHE A 120 -5.19 -2.39 -15.01
C PHE A 120 -5.12 -1.48 -16.23
N VAL A 121 -4.58 -0.28 -16.03
CA VAL A 121 -4.27 0.66 -17.10
C VAL A 121 -2.75 0.76 -17.20
N PRO A 122 -2.15 0.56 -18.38
CA PRO A 122 -0.70 0.65 -18.54
C PRO A 122 -0.21 2.00 -18.03
N LEU A 123 0.81 1.95 -17.16
CA LEU A 123 1.62 3.12 -16.85
C LEU A 123 2.59 3.24 -18.01
N ALA A 124 2.09 3.78 -19.12
CA ALA A 124 2.89 3.97 -20.31
C ALA A 124 3.93 5.04 -20.00
N PHE A 125 5.16 4.60 -19.69
CA PHE A 125 6.31 5.46 -19.67
C PHE A 125 6.57 5.87 -21.14
N GLU A 126 6.12 7.06 -21.53
CA GLU A 126 6.48 7.63 -22.85
C GLU A 126 8.00 7.82 -22.97
N THR A 127 8.70 7.89 -21.83
CA THR A 127 10.13 8.15 -21.69
C THR A 127 10.69 7.30 -20.54
N PRO A 128 11.97 6.89 -20.54
CA PRO A 128 12.54 6.04 -19.49
C PRO A 128 12.28 6.59 -18.07
N CYS A 129 11.79 5.73 -17.17
CA CYS A 129 11.40 6.08 -15.78
C CYS A 129 12.57 6.52 -14.88
N ASN A 130 13.79 6.50 -15.40
CA ASN A 130 15.04 6.74 -14.68
C ASN A 130 15.74 8.04 -15.13
N THR A 131 15.12 8.85 -15.97
CA THR A 131 15.66 10.12 -16.45
C THR A 131 14.78 11.29 -16.01
N PRO A 132 14.99 11.85 -14.81
CA PRO A 132 14.28 13.04 -14.38
C PRO A 132 14.76 14.26 -15.19
N ASP A 133 13.89 15.23 -15.40
CA ASP A 133 14.23 16.54 -15.95
C ASP A 133 14.33 17.54 -14.79
N CYS A 134 15.56 17.82 -14.37
CA CYS A 134 15.84 18.77 -13.29
C CYS A 134 15.50 20.24 -13.64
N SER A 135 15.21 20.54 -14.91
CA SER A 135 14.84 21.88 -15.38
C SER A 135 13.33 22.09 -15.49
N ASP A 136 12.54 21.01 -15.51
CA ASP A 136 11.08 21.06 -15.58
C ASP A 136 10.45 21.15 -14.17
N ARG A 137 9.13 21.35 -14.12
CA ARG A 137 8.35 21.39 -12.87
C ARG A 137 8.50 20.07 -12.10
N PRO A 138 8.50 20.10 -10.75
CA PRO A 138 8.63 18.89 -9.94
C PRO A 138 7.55 17.82 -10.19
N ASP A 139 6.33 18.24 -10.50
CA ASP A 139 5.19 17.33 -10.78
C ASP A 139 4.98 17.08 -12.30
N ALA A 140 5.99 17.32 -13.13
CA ALA A 140 5.96 16.87 -14.52
C ALA A 140 5.88 15.35 -14.53
N ALA A 141 5.21 14.76 -15.55
CA ALA A 141 4.99 13.31 -15.59
C ALA A 141 6.30 12.51 -15.43
N MET A 142 7.38 12.92 -16.13
CA MET A 142 8.70 12.29 -15.98
C MET A 142 9.25 12.37 -14.55
N ASN A 143 9.15 13.53 -13.90
CA ASN A 143 9.67 13.75 -12.55
C ASN A 143 8.84 13.01 -11.48
N ARG A 144 7.50 13.02 -11.62
CA ARG A 144 6.59 12.24 -10.77
C ARG A 144 6.88 10.75 -10.87
N PHE A 145 7.03 10.24 -12.08
CA PHE A 145 7.36 8.83 -12.30
C PHE A 145 8.75 8.43 -11.82
N TYR A 146 9.72 9.34 -11.94
CA TYR A 146 11.03 9.15 -11.32
C TYR A 146 10.91 9.03 -9.79
N ALA A 147 10.10 9.88 -9.15
CA ALA A 147 9.83 9.79 -7.72
C ALA A 147 9.18 8.45 -7.33
N TYR A 148 8.22 7.94 -8.12
CA TYR A 148 7.65 6.61 -7.91
C TYR A 148 8.73 5.52 -7.96
N GLY A 149 9.66 5.61 -8.92
CA GLY A 149 10.79 4.70 -9.02
C GLY A 149 11.81 4.83 -7.88
N VAL A 150 11.98 6.02 -7.28
CA VAL A 150 12.79 6.19 -6.06
C VAL A 150 12.14 5.48 -4.88
N ILE A 151 10.86 5.71 -4.62
CA ILE A 151 10.12 5.04 -3.53
C ILE A 151 10.10 3.52 -3.72
N GLY A 152 9.85 3.06 -4.94
CA GLY A 152 9.92 1.63 -5.28
C GLY A 152 11.27 1.00 -4.94
N ARG A 153 12.39 1.66 -5.29
CA ARG A 153 13.74 1.17 -4.96
C ARG A 153 14.04 1.18 -3.46
N LEU A 154 13.55 2.18 -2.72
CA LEU A 154 13.67 2.19 -1.25
C LEU A 154 12.92 1.02 -0.63
N ALA A 155 11.71 0.71 -1.13
CA ALA A 155 10.94 -0.45 -0.69
C ALA A 155 11.65 -1.77 -1.03
N ALA A 156 12.22 -1.91 -2.24
CA ALA A 156 13.02 -3.09 -2.59
C ALA A 156 14.28 -3.25 -1.74
N LEU A 157 14.96 -2.15 -1.40
CA LEU A 157 16.12 -2.20 -0.50
C LEU A 157 15.72 -2.67 0.90
N ALA A 158 14.61 -2.16 1.45
CA ALA A 158 14.10 -2.60 2.74
C ALA A 158 13.74 -4.10 2.72
N ALA A 159 13.04 -4.56 1.68
CA ALA A 159 12.71 -5.97 1.51
C ALA A 159 13.97 -6.86 1.36
N SER A 160 15.00 -6.38 0.65
CA SER A 160 16.27 -7.09 0.53
C SER A 160 16.97 -7.27 1.88
N GLN A 161 16.97 -6.23 2.73
CA GLN A 161 17.55 -6.32 4.08
C GLN A 161 16.75 -7.25 4.99
N GLU A 162 15.42 -7.23 4.90
CA GLU A 162 14.55 -8.15 5.63
C GLU A 162 14.81 -9.61 5.24
N LEU A 163 14.93 -9.88 3.93
CA LEU A 163 15.27 -11.22 3.42
C LEU A 163 16.65 -11.67 3.89
N GLU A 164 17.66 -10.82 3.84
CA GLU A 164 19.01 -11.15 4.31
C GLU A 164 19.03 -11.45 5.81
N ALA A 165 18.30 -10.67 6.62
CA ALA A 165 18.21 -10.86 8.07
C ALA A 165 17.45 -12.14 8.47
N THR A 166 16.59 -12.66 7.60
CA THR A 166 15.77 -13.87 7.85
C THR A 166 16.25 -15.10 7.11
N ALA A 167 17.26 -14.97 6.25
CA ALA A 167 17.89 -16.10 5.58
C ALA A 167 18.46 -17.08 6.63
N SER A 168 18.07 -18.36 6.53
CA SER A 168 18.69 -19.40 7.34
C SER A 168 20.16 -19.53 6.97
N VAL A 169 21.02 -19.71 7.98
CA VAL A 169 22.49 -19.83 7.85
C VAL A 169 22.92 -20.97 6.89
N GLU A 170 22.01 -21.87 6.51
CA GLU A 170 22.30 -23.02 5.63
C GLU A 170 22.55 -22.69 4.16
N LEU A 171 22.30 -21.45 3.69
CA LEU A 171 22.58 -21.06 2.30
C LEU A 171 23.94 -20.36 2.11
N ALA A 172 24.74 -20.22 3.17
CA ALA A 172 26.03 -19.52 3.15
C ALA A 172 27.26 -20.46 3.11
N ALA A 173 27.08 -21.75 2.79
CA ALA A 173 28.15 -22.74 2.68
C ALA A 173 28.48 -23.09 1.22
#